data_AF-A0A453PAU3-F1
#
_entry.id   AF-A0A453PAU3-F1
#
_cell.length_a   1.000
_cell.length_b   1.000
_cell.length_c   1.000
_cell.angle_alpha   90.00
_cell.angle_beta   90.00
_cell.angle_gamma   90.00
#
_symmetry.space_group_name_H-M   'P 1'
#
loop_
_entity.id
_entity.type
_entity.pdbx_description
1 polymer ?
#
loop_
_entity_poly.entity_id
_entity_poly.type
_entity_poly.pdbx_seq_one_letter_code
_entity_poly.pdbx_strand_id
1 'polypeptide(L)'
;GQVFTDVVGSPYYVAPEVLRKRYGPEADVWTAGVILYILLSGVPPFWAETQQGIFDAVLKGVIDFDSDPWPVISDSAKDLIMRMLNPRPAERLTAHEVLCHPWICDHGVAPDRPLDPAVLSRIKQFSAMNKLKKMALRVIAESLSEEEIAGLKEMFEAMDTDNSGAITYDELKEGMRKYGSTLKDTEIRDLMEAADVDNSGTIDYIEFIAATLHLNKLEREEHLVAAFSYFDKDGSGYITVDELQQACKEHNMPDAFLDDVIIEADQDNDGRIDYGEFVAMMTKGNMGVGRRTMRNSLNISMTE
;
A
#
# COMPACT_ATOMS: atom_id res chain seq x y z
N GLY A 1 -0.82 -25.72 14.21
CA GLY A 1 -0.50 -24.35 14.68
C GLY A 1 -1.67 -23.80 15.47
N GLN A 2 -1.53 -22.58 16.01
CA GLN A 2 -2.64 -21.81 16.57
C GLN A 2 -3.61 -21.37 15.45
N VAL A 3 -4.89 -21.16 15.79
CA VAL A 3 -5.93 -20.73 14.84
C VAL A 3 -6.34 -19.31 15.18
N PHE A 4 -6.35 -18.43 14.18
CA PHE A 4 -6.63 -17.00 14.32
C PHE A 4 -7.97 -16.61 13.69
N THR A 5 -8.57 -15.51 14.18
CA THR A 5 -9.92 -15.07 13.82
C THR A 5 -10.03 -13.64 13.29
N ASP A 6 -8.92 -12.91 13.22
CA ASP A 6 -8.91 -11.53 12.72
C ASP A 6 -8.63 -11.49 11.21
N VAL A 7 -9.21 -10.52 10.51
CA VAL A 7 -8.81 -10.25 9.12
C VAL A 7 -7.63 -9.30 9.17
N VAL A 8 -6.46 -9.81 8.79
CA VAL A 8 -5.16 -9.12 8.81
C VAL A 8 -4.39 -9.44 7.53
N GLY A 9 -3.53 -8.52 7.09
CA GLY A 9 -2.70 -8.65 5.88
C GLY A 9 -3.19 -7.81 4.71
N SER A 10 -2.31 -7.49 3.75
CA SER A 10 -2.66 -6.65 2.60
C SER A 10 -3.52 -7.42 1.58
N PRO A 11 -4.47 -6.76 0.88
CA PRO A 11 -5.48 -7.41 0.05
C PRO A 11 -4.94 -8.36 -1.02
N TYR A 12 -3.74 -8.09 -1.55
CA TYR A 12 -3.12 -8.92 -2.60
C TYR A 12 -2.54 -10.23 -2.09
N TYR A 13 -2.15 -10.29 -0.81
CA TYR A 13 -1.43 -11.43 -0.22
C TYR A 13 -2.33 -12.31 0.66
N VAL A 14 -3.53 -11.84 0.97
CA VAL A 14 -4.42 -12.49 1.93
C VAL A 14 -4.93 -13.84 1.42
N ALA A 15 -4.88 -14.85 2.29
CA ALA A 15 -5.41 -16.17 1.98
C ALA A 15 -6.95 -16.22 2.07
N PRO A 16 -7.65 -17.04 1.28
CA PRO A 16 -9.11 -17.13 1.28
C PRO A 16 -9.71 -17.45 2.66
N GLU A 17 -9.02 -18.21 3.49
CA GLU A 17 -9.46 -18.58 4.83
C GLU A 17 -9.24 -17.48 5.89
N VAL A 18 -8.33 -16.52 5.64
CA VAL A 18 -8.16 -15.33 6.49
C VAL A 18 -9.39 -14.44 6.36
N LEU A 19 -9.92 -14.27 5.14
CA LEU A 19 -11.20 -13.59 4.89
C LEU A 19 -12.38 -14.28 5.60
N ARG A 20 -12.26 -15.59 5.85
CA ARG A 20 -13.25 -16.39 6.59
C ARG A 20 -12.98 -16.43 8.10
N LYS A 21 -12.00 -15.68 8.59
CA LYS A 21 -11.68 -15.53 10.03
C LYS A 21 -11.37 -16.87 10.72
N ARG A 22 -10.78 -17.81 9.99
CA ARG A 22 -10.36 -19.09 10.55
C ARG A 22 -9.20 -19.65 9.75
N TYR A 23 -7.99 -19.34 10.20
CA TYR A 23 -6.77 -19.72 9.49
C TYR A 23 -5.69 -20.17 10.46
N GLY A 24 -4.76 -20.96 9.94
CA GLY A 24 -3.55 -21.43 10.61
C GLY A 24 -2.30 -21.06 9.80
N PRO A 25 -1.14 -21.69 10.07
CA PRO A 25 0.13 -21.38 9.38
C PRO A 25 0.09 -21.64 7.86
N GLU A 26 -0.92 -22.34 7.36
CA GLU A 26 -1.14 -22.58 5.94
C GLU A 26 -1.36 -21.25 5.18
N ALA A 27 -1.88 -20.21 5.85
CA ALA A 27 -2.06 -18.88 5.28
C ALA A 27 -0.72 -18.25 4.84
N ASP A 28 0.37 -18.50 5.57
CA ASP A 28 1.69 -17.98 5.21
C ASP A 28 2.24 -18.63 3.94
N VAL A 29 1.90 -19.90 3.68
CA VAL A 29 2.26 -20.58 2.43
C VAL A 29 1.53 -19.97 1.23
N TRP A 30 0.28 -19.55 1.41
CA TRP A 30 -0.43 -18.80 0.38
C TRP A 30 0.25 -17.47 0.08
N THR A 31 0.54 -16.69 1.12
CA THR A 31 1.28 -15.42 0.99
C THR A 31 2.59 -15.62 0.24
N ALA A 32 3.38 -16.63 0.61
CA ALA A 32 4.62 -16.97 -0.08
C ALA A 32 4.39 -17.37 -1.56
N GLY A 33 3.28 -18.06 -1.85
CA GLY A 33 2.89 -18.41 -3.23
C GLY A 33 2.52 -17.20 -4.07
N VAL A 34 1.83 -16.21 -3.47
CA VAL A 34 1.51 -14.93 -4.12
C VAL A 34 2.79 -14.17 -4.42
N ILE A 35 3.70 -14.07 -3.45
CA ILE A 35 5.01 -13.43 -3.63
C ILE A 35 5.78 -14.14 -4.76
N LEU A 36 5.82 -15.47 -4.76
CA LEU A 36 6.50 -16.24 -5.79
C LEU A 36 5.91 -15.99 -7.19
N TYR A 37 4.58 -15.92 -7.31
CA TYR A 37 3.90 -15.56 -8.57
C TYR A 37 4.33 -14.16 -9.04
N ILE A 38 4.37 -13.17 -8.15
CA ILE A 38 4.80 -11.80 -8.47
C ILE A 38 6.28 -11.77 -8.86
N LEU A 39 7.14 -12.54 -8.19
CA LEU A 39 8.57 -12.63 -8.53
C LEU A 39 8.81 -13.25 -9.92
N LEU A 40 7.90 -14.08 -10.43
CA LEU A 40 8.06 -14.69 -11.75
C LEU A 40 7.36 -13.90 -12.86
N SER A 41 6.23 -13.25 -12.56
CA SER A 41 5.41 -12.55 -13.58
C SER A 41 5.45 -11.03 -13.52
N GLY A 42 5.83 -10.46 -12.38
CA GLY A 42 5.79 -9.02 -12.11
C GLY A 42 4.39 -8.46 -11.84
N VAL A 43 3.35 -9.30 -11.77
CA VAL A 43 1.96 -8.88 -11.50
C VAL A 43 1.34 -9.78 -10.42
N PRO A 44 0.35 -9.29 -9.65
CA PRO A 44 -0.33 -10.14 -8.66
C PRO A 44 -1.24 -11.18 -9.35
N PRO A 45 -1.38 -12.39 -8.78
CA PRO A 45 -2.24 -13.45 -9.32
C PRO A 45 -3.73 -13.11 -9.22
N PHE A 46 -4.09 -12.24 -8.28
CA PHE A 46 -5.46 -11.78 -8.06
C PHE A 46 -5.47 -10.26 -8.14
N TRP A 47 -6.14 -9.73 -9.17
CA TRP A 47 -6.25 -8.30 -9.40
C TRP A 47 -7.69 -7.92 -9.71
N ALA A 48 -8.13 -6.78 -9.17
CA ALA A 48 -9.33 -6.09 -9.59
C ALA A 48 -9.20 -4.61 -9.25
N GLU A 49 -10.07 -3.78 -9.84
CA GLU A 49 -10.10 -2.33 -9.58
C GLU A 49 -10.55 -1.97 -8.16
N THR A 50 -11.07 -2.92 -7.39
CA THR A 50 -11.59 -2.69 -6.02
C THR A 50 -11.15 -3.78 -5.08
N GLN A 51 -10.98 -3.46 -3.79
CA GLN A 51 -10.66 -4.42 -2.73
C GLN A 51 -11.66 -5.58 -2.67
N GLN A 52 -12.96 -5.29 -2.76
CA GLN A 52 -13.98 -6.34 -2.83
C GLN A 52 -13.81 -7.21 -4.07
N GLY A 53 -13.44 -6.63 -5.22
CA GLY A 53 -13.11 -7.39 -6.43
C GLY A 53 -11.88 -8.27 -6.25
N ILE A 54 -10.85 -7.80 -5.53
CA ILE A 54 -9.65 -8.57 -5.20
C ILE A 54 -10.03 -9.73 -4.29
N PHE A 55 -10.84 -9.50 -3.25
CA PHE A 55 -11.36 -10.56 -2.39
C PHE A 55 -12.20 -11.58 -3.16
N ASP A 56 -13.06 -11.11 -4.07
CA ASP A 56 -13.84 -11.99 -4.93
C ASP A 56 -12.93 -12.82 -5.85
N ALA A 57 -11.85 -12.25 -6.36
CA ALA A 57 -10.85 -12.96 -7.17
C ALA A 57 -10.08 -13.99 -6.33
N VAL A 58 -9.64 -13.63 -5.13
CA VAL A 58 -9.00 -14.53 -4.15
C VAL A 58 -9.92 -15.69 -3.78
N LEU A 59 -11.21 -15.40 -3.54
CA LEU A 59 -12.21 -16.42 -3.20
C LEU A 59 -12.54 -17.35 -4.39
N LYS A 60 -12.48 -16.83 -5.63
CA LYS A 60 -12.61 -17.65 -6.85
C LYS A 60 -11.39 -18.52 -7.08
N GLY A 61 -10.19 -18.05 -6.75
CA GLY A 61 -8.94 -18.82 -6.83
C GLY A 61 -8.50 -19.15 -8.26
N VAL A 62 -8.93 -18.37 -9.26
CA VAL A 62 -8.50 -18.55 -10.65
C VAL A 62 -7.18 -17.84 -10.84
N ILE A 63 -6.16 -18.56 -11.33
CA ILE A 63 -4.82 -18.05 -11.57
C ILE A 63 -4.55 -18.07 -13.07
N ASP A 64 -3.98 -17.00 -13.60
CA ASP A 64 -3.57 -16.90 -14.99
C ASP A 64 -2.14 -17.45 -15.16
N PHE A 65 -1.99 -18.43 -16.05
CA PHE A 65 -0.69 -18.98 -16.48
C PHE A 65 -0.54 -18.94 -18.00
N ASP A 66 -1.40 -18.19 -18.68
CA ASP A 66 -1.45 -18.07 -20.14
C ASP A 66 -0.88 -16.72 -20.61
N SER A 67 -1.09 -15.63 -19.87
CA SER A 67 -0.55 -14.32 -20.21
C SER A 67 0.97 -14.26 -20.03
N ASP A 68 1.65 -13.41 -20.83
CA ASP A 68 3.08 -13.18 -20.66
C ASP A 68 3.43 -12.73 -19.23
N PRO A 69 4.53 -13.22 -18.63
CA PRO A 69 5.57 -14.09 -19.20
C PRO A 69 5.34 -15.60 -18.99
N TRP A 70 4.15 -16.04 -18.57
CA TRP A 70 3.92 -17.43 -18.19
C TRP A 70 4.18 -18.50 -19.26
N PRO A 71 3.94 -18.25 -20.56
CA PRO A 71 4.28 -19.23 -21.60
C PRO A 71 5.75 -19.65 -21.61
N VAL A 72 6.68 -18.80 -21.13
CA VAL A 72 8.13 -19.10 -21.09
C VAL A 72 8.64 -19.60 -19.73
N ILE A 73 7.80 -19.55 -18.69
CA ILE A 73 8.12 -20.03 -17.34
C ILE A 73 7.90 -21.55 -17.27
N SER A 74 8.79 -22.27 -16.58
CA SER A 74 8.76 -23.73 -16.52
C SER A 74 7.50 -24.28 -15.84
N ASP A 75 7.00 -25.40 -16.35
CA ASP A 75 5.82 -26.07 -15.78
C ASP A 75 6.02 -26.48 -14.31
N SER A 76 7.26 -26.75 -13.90
CA SER A 76 7.61 -27.05 -12.51
C SER A 76 7.41 -25.85 -11.58
N ALA A 77 7.69 -24.63 -12.06
CA ALA A 77 7.41 -23.41 -11.29
C ALA A 77 5.89 -23.18 -11.16
N LYS A 78 5.15 -23.38 -12.26
CA LYS A 78 3.68 -23.28 -12.27
C LYS A 78 3.04 -24.31 -11.34
N ASP A 79 3.52 -25.56 -11.34
CA ASP A 79 3.05 -26.62 -10.44
C ASP A 79 3.26 -26.24 -8.97
N LEU A 80 4.42 -25.70 -8.62
CA LEU A 80 4.67 -25.22 -7.26
C LEU A 80 3.67 -24.13 -6.85
N ILE A 81 3.52 -23.08 -7.67
CA ILE A 81 2.63 -21.97 -7.38
C ILE A 81 1.18 -22.46 -7.25
N MET A 82 0.73 -23.32 -8.17
CA MET A 82 -0.62 -23.89 -8.14
C MET A 82 -0.89 -24.65 -6.83
N ARG A 83 0.10 -25.35 -6.29
CA ARG A 83 -0.03 -26.09 -5.03
C ARG A 83 0.10 -25.20 -3.78
N MET A 84 0.87 -24.12 -3.84
CA MET A 84 0.95 -23.10 -2.79
C MET A 84 -0.32 -22.23 -2.73
N LEU A 85 -0.92 -21.95 -3.88
CA LEU A 85 -2.16 -21.17 -4.03
C LEU A 85 -3.41 -22.06 -4.11
N ASN A 86 -3.38 -23.24 -3.49
CA ASN A 86 -4.58 -24.06 -3.36
C ASN A 86 -5.57 -23.38 -2.39
N PRO A 87 -6.82 -23.08 -2.81
CA PRO A 87 -7.81 -22.42 -1.96
C PRO A 87 -8.25 -23.26 -0.75
N ARG A 88 -8.00 -24.58 -0.76
CA ARG A 88 -8.27 -25.48 0.36
C ARG A 88 -7.02 -25.63 1.22
N PRO A 89 -7.00 -25.10 2.46
CA PRO A 89 -5.80 -25.16 3.31
C PRO A 89 -5.31 -26.59 3.58
N ALA A 90 -6.22 -27.56 3.67
CA ALA A 90 -5.90 -28.96 3.90
C ALA A 90 -5.23 -29.67 2.70
N GLU A 91 -5.35 -29.10 1.49
CA GLU A 91 -4.73 -29.61 0.27
C GLU A 91 -3.55 -28.73 -0.19
N ARG A 92 -3.31 -27.61 0.51
CA ARG A 92 -2.19 -26.70 0.26
C ARG A 92 -0.92 -27.32 0.82
N LEU A 93 0.20 -27.16 0.11
CA LEU A 93 1.49 -27.61 0.61
C LEU A 93 1.80 -26.96 1.96
N THR A 94 2.44 -27.73 2.83
CA THR A 94 3.12 -27.18 3.99
C THR A 94 4.43 -26.52 3.58
N ALA A 95 4.96 -25.61 4.42
CA ALA A 95 6.25 -24.98 4.16
C ALA A 95 7.39 -26.00 3.97
N HIS A 96 7.35 -27.14 4.67
CA HIS A 96 8.31 -28.22 4.50
C HIS A 96 8.20 -28.87 3.11
N GLU A 97 6.98 -29.16 2.66
CA GLU A 97 6.77 -29.76 1.34
C GLU A 97 7.12 -28.79 0.19
N VAL A 98 6.92 -27.48 0.39
CA VAL A 98 7.40 -26.44 -0.55
C VAL A 98 8.92 -26.52 -0.71
N LEU A 99 9.67 -26.64 0.39
CA LEU A 99 11.13 -26.78 0.35
C LEU A 99 11.60 -28.08 -0.31
N CYS A 100 10.78 -29.14 -0.23
CA CYS A 100 11.04 -30.41 -0.90
C CYS A 100 10.57 -30.45 -2.36
N HIS A 101 9.91 -29.41 -2.86
CA HIS A 101 9.38 -29.40 -4.21
C HIS A 101 10.51 -29.47 -5.25
N PRO A 102 10.37 -30.23 -6.36
CA PRO A 102 11.41 -30.37 -7.39
C PRO A 102 11.93 -29.06 -8.01
N TRP A 103 11.16 -27.98 -7.88
CA TRP A 103 11.58 -26.65 -8.32
C TRP A 103 12.54 -25.96 -7.33
N ILE A 104 12.39 -26.20 -6.02
CA ILE A 104 13.18 -25.54 -4.96
C ILE A 104 14.33 -26.39 -4.44
N CYS A 105 14.17 -27.72 -4.38
CA CYS A 105 15.13 -28.59 -3.71
C CYS A 105 16.56 -28.45 -4.28
N ASP A 106 17.59 -28.69 -3.47
CA ASP A 106 18.99 -28.64 -3.91
C ASP A 106 19.22 -29.64 -5.08
N HIS A 107 19.72 -29.16 -6.23
CA HIS A 107 19.69 -29.83 -7.56
C HIS A 107 18.33 -29.88 -8.29
N GLY A 108 17.40 -28.99 -7.93
CA GLY A 108 16.09 -28.86 -8.56
C GLY A 108 16.14 -28.35 -9.99
N VAL A 109 14.97 -28.31 -10.64
CA VAL A 109 14.83 -27.93 -12.06
C VAL A 109 14.62 -26.43 -12.29
N ALA A 110 14.78 -25.60 -11.26
CA ALA A 110 14.77 -24.14 -11.43
C ALA A 110 15.97 -23.72 -12.29
N PRO A 111 15.74 -22.95 -13.37
CA PRO A 111 16.85 -22.49 -14.20
C PRO A 111 17.69 -21.44 -13.46
N ASP A 112 19.01 -21.51 -13.56
CA ASP A 112 19.96 -20.48 -13.08
C ASP A 112 19.91 -19.18 -13.92
N ARG A 113 18.73 -18.85 -14.48
CA ARG A 113 18.53 -17.62 -15.23
C ARG A 113 18.32 -16.49 -14.24
N PRO A 114 19.05 -15.36 -14.36
CA PRO A 114 18.77 -14.19 -13.56
C PRO A 114 17.31 -13.74 -13.77
N LEU A 115 16.71 -13.20 -12.71
CA LEU A 115 15.37 -12.59 -12.79
C LEU A 115 15.34 -11.60 -13.95
N ASP A 116 14.23 -11.62 -14.69
CA ASP A 116 14.05 -10.69 -15.82
C ASP A 116 14.24 -9.24 -15.32
N PRO A 117 15.07 -8.42 -15.98
CA PRO A 117 15.20 -7.00 -15.67
C PRO A 117 13.87 -6.28 -15.53
N ALA A 118 12.83 -6.71 -16.26
CA ALA A 118 11.47 -6.16 -16.15
C ALA A 118 10.82 -6.44 -14.78
N VAL A 119 11.03 -7.62 -14.20
CA VAL A 119 10.54 -7.96 -12.84
C VAL A 119 11.28 -7.13 -11.80
N LEU A 120 12.61 -7.01 -11.93
CA LEU A 120 13.42 -6.20 -11.03
C LEU A 120 13.04 -4.73 -11.10
N SER A 121 12.78 -4.20 -12.30
CA SER A 121 12.30 -2.83 -12.52
C SER A 121 10.93 -2.60 -11.85
N ARG A 122 9.98 -3.52 -11.98
CA ARG A 122 8.63 -3.39 -11.38
C ARG A 122 8.64 -3.45 -9.85
N ILE A 123 9.47 -4.30 -9.24
CA ILE A 123 9.64 -4.36 -7.78
C ILE A 123 10.26 -3.06 -7.24
N LYS A 124 11.22 -2.50 -7.98
CA LYS A 124 11.84 -1.21 -7.66
C LYS A 124 10.85 -0.05 -7.79
N GLN A 125 10.04 -0.07 -8.85
CA GLN A 125 8.99 0.92 -9.15
C GLN A 125 7.95 1.00 -8.02
N PHE A 126 7.43 -0.14 -7.56
CA PHE A 126 6.47 -0.19 -6.45
C PHE A 126 7.04 0.41 -5.14
N SER A 127 8.32 0.18 -4.84
CA SER A 127 8.99 0.78 -3.68
C SER A 127 9.23 2.29 -3.84
N ALA A 128 9.48 2.77 -5.05
CA ALA A 128 9.79 4.18 -5.32
C ALA A 128 8.52 5.07 -5.27
N MET A 129 7.38 4.58 -5.75
CA MET A 129 6.11 5.32 -5.70
C MET A 129 5.62 5.57 -4.26
N ASN A 130 5.80 4.59 -3.36
CA ASN A 130 5.46 4.78 -1.93
C ASN A 130 6.35 5.85 -1.28
N LYS A 131 7.59 6.00 -1.74
CA LYS A 131 8.53 7.02 -1.23
C LYS A 131 8.14 8.42 -1.67
N LEU A 132 7.78 8.63 -2.94
CA LEU A 132 7.37 9.97 -3.40
C LEU A 132 6.09 10.43 -2.72
N LYS A 133 5.12 9.53 -2.53
CA LYS A 133 3.91 9.84 -1.75
C LYS A 133 4.24 10.21 -0.31
N LYS A 134 5.08 9.42 0.37
CA LYS A 134 5.53 9.72 1.75
C LYS A 134 6.24 11.08 1.83
N MET A 135 7.03 11.42 0.82
CA MET A 135 7.67 12.73 0.70
C MET A 135 6.68 13.87 0.52
N ALA A 136 5.73 13.74 -0.41
CA ALA A 136 4.69 14.75 -0.63
C ALA A 136 3.85 14.96 0.64
N LEU A 137 3.49 13.90 1.34
CA LEU A 137 2.75 13.99 2.61
C LEU A 137 3.55 14.65 3.72
N ARG A 138 4.85 14.38 3.80
CA ARG A 138 5.75 15.03 4.76
C ARG A 138 5.85 16.53 4.51
N VAL A 139 6.01 16.94 3.26
CA VAL A 139 6.05 18.35 2.88
C VAL A 139 4.73 19.04 3.21
N ILE A 140 3.60 18.37 2.96
CA ILE A 140 2.27 18.85 3.35
C ILE A 140 2.20 19.05 4.88
N ALA A 141 2.64 18.06 5.66
CA ALA A 141 2.66 18.14 7.12
C ALA A 141 3.58 19.26 7.65
N GLU A 142 4.71 19.51 7.00
CA GLU A 142 5.65 20.59 7.32
C GLU A 142 5.14 21.98 6.87
N SER A 143 4.17 22.04 5.95
CA SER A 143 3.54 23.28 5.47
C SER A 143 2.38 23.78 6.31
N LEU A 144 1.98 23.03 7.35
CA LEU A 144 0.90 23.40 8.27
C LEU A 144 1.32 24.52 9.23
N SER A 145 0.33 25.28 9.72
CA SER A 145 0.58 26.29 10.74
C SER A 145 0.97 25.66 12.08
N GLU A 146 1.74 26.38 12.91
CA GLU A 146 2.15 25.90 14.24
C GLU A 146 0.94 25.52 15.13
N GLU A 147 -0.20 26.19 14.94
CA GLU A 147 -1.44 25.96 15.67
C GLU A 147 -2.13 24.65 15.26
N GLU A 148 -2.15 24.34 13.96
CA GLU A 148 -2.67 23.08 13.42
C GLU A 148 -1.78 21.90 13.78
N ILE A 149 -0.45 22.08 13.70
CA ILE A 149 0.52 21.05 14.09
C ILE A 149 0.39 20.74 15.59
N ALA A 150 0.24 21.75 16.44
CA ALA A 150 0.10 21.55 17.89
C ALA A 150 -1.15 20.74 18.24
N GLY A 151 -2.32 21.09 17.68
CA GLY A 151 -3.57 20.37 17.93
C GLY A 151 -3.55 18.93 17.41
N LEU A 152 -2.98 18.70 16.21
CA LEU A 152 -2.86 17.36 15.65
C LEU A 152 -1.83 16.51 16.40
N LYS A 153 -0.75 17.12 16.88
CA LYS A 153 0.25 16.44 17.71
C LYS A 153 -0.32 16.01 19.06
N GLU A 154 -1.06 16.86 19.74
CA GLU A 154 -1.77 16.49 20.98
C GLU A 154 -2.76 15.36 20.73
N MET A 155 -3.46 15.38 19.59
CA MET A 155 -4.39 14.31 19.22
C MET A 155 -3.68 13.00 18.92
N PHE A 156 -2.52 13.04 18.25
CA PHE A 156 -1.69 11.87 17.98
C PHE A 156 -1.16 11.26 19.29
N GLU A 157 -0.55 12.08 20.16
CA GLU A 157 -0.03 11.63 21.47
C GLU A 157 -1.14 11.10 22.39
N ALA A 158 -2.37 11.62 22.25
CA ALA A 158 -3.52 11.12 23.00
C ALA A 158 -4.05 9.76 22.50
N MET A 159 -3.79 9.42 21.24
CA MET A 159 -4.16 8.13 20.63
C MET A 159 -3.05 7.08 20.76
N ASP A 160 -1.78 7.48 20.62
CA ASP A 160 -0.60 6.63 20.82
C ASP A 160 -0.37 6.35 22.31
N THR A 161 -1.17 5.43 22.85
CA THR A 161 -1.21 5.16 24.29
C THR A 161 0.05 4.48 24.81
N ASP A 162 0.75 3.73 23.95
CA ASP A 162 1.99 3.06 24.28
C ASP A 162 3.25 3.87 23.94
N ASN A 163 3.09 5.05 23.33
CA ASN A 163 4.16 5.94 22.85
C ASN A 163 5.13 5.23 21.90
N SER A 164 4.61 4.33 21.06
CA SER A 164 5.39 3.63 20.05
C SER A 164 5.76 4.53 18.87
N GLY A 165 5.13 5.70 18.74
CA GLY A 165 5.30 6.62 17.62
C GLY A 165 4.48 6.22 16.39
N ALA A 166 3.57 5.26 16.53
CA ALA A 166 2.65 4.83 15.48
C ALA A 166 1.32 4.38 16.09
N ILE A 167 0.20 4.78 15.49
CA ILE A 167 -1.14 4.45 16.00
C ILE A 167 -1.59 3.12 15.41
N THR A 168 -1.86 2.14 16.26
CA THR A 168 -2.45 0.85 15.86
C THR A 168 -3.96 0.95 15.62
N TYR A 169 -4.56 -0.06 14.97
CA TYR A 169 -6.02 -0.13 14.79
C TYR A 169 -6.79 -0.02 16.11
N ASP A 170 -6.31 -0.69 17.16
CA ASP A 170 -6.97 -0.70 18.47
C ASP A 170 -6.86 0.67 19.16
N GLU A 171 -5.71 1.33 19.05
CA GLU A 171 -5.48 2.68 19.56
C GLU A 171 -6.30 3.74 18.81
N LEU A 172 -6.38 3.63 17.48
CA LEU A 172 -7.25 4.48 16.66
C LEU A 172 -8.72 4.30 17.08
N LYS A 173 -9.15 3.05 17.27
CA LYS A 173 -10.52 2.72 17.68
C LYS A 173 -10.85 3.25 19.08
N GLU A 174 -9.93 3.11 20.03
CA GLU A 174 -10.11 3.61 21.39
C GLU A 174 -10.09 5.14 21.44
N GLY A 175 -9.13 5.75 20.74
CA GLY A 175 -9.03 7.20 20.55
C GLY A 175 -10.32 7.79 19.98
N MET A 176 -10.81 7.25 18.88
CA MET A 176 -12.04 7.72 18.23
C MET A 176 -13.30 7.58 19.11
N ARG A 177 -13.34 6.60 20.01
CA ARG A 177 -14.43 6.47 21.00
C ARG A 177 -14.31 7.50 22.13
N LYS A 178 -13.08 7.76 22.58
CA LYS A 178 -12.78 8.75 23.64
C LYS A 178 -13.11 10.18 23.21
N TYR A 179 -12.92 10.50 21.93
CA TYR A 179 -13.31 11.78 21.33
C TYR A 179 -14.77 11.84 20.86
N GLY A 180 -15.62 10.88 21.28
CA GLY A 180 -17.07 10.96 21.11
C GLY A 180 -17.61 10.51 19.75
N SER A 181 -16.80 9.87 18.90
CA SER A 181 -17.29 9.34 17.63
C SER A 181 -18.13 8.06 17.85
N THR A 182 -19.13 7.87 16.98
CA THR A 182 -19.98 6.67 16.92
C THR A 182 -19.65 5.78 15.73
N LEU A 183 -18.43 5.90 15.20
CA LEU A 183 -17.99 5.15 14.03
C LEU A 183 -17.97 3.65 14.34
N LYS A 184 -18.44 2.86 13.37
CA LYS A 184 -18.39 1.40 13.41
C LYS A 184 -16.97 0.92 13.16
N ASP A 185 -16.64 -0.26 13.67
CA ASP A 185 -15.36 -0.94 13.42
C ASP A 185 -14.99 -1.03 11.92
N THR A 186 -15.97 -1.15 11.03
CA THR A 186 -15.74 -1.12 9.57
C THR A 186 -15.27 0.25 9.10
N GLU A 187 -15.86 1.33 9.61
CA GLU A 187 -15.49 2.70 9.24
C GLU A 187 -14.12 3.08 9.78
N ILE A 188 -13.72 2.52 10.94
CA ILE A 188 -12.37 2.69 11.50
C ILE A 188 -11.33 1.92 10.67
N ARG A 189 -11.66 0.73 10.16
CA ARG A 189 -10.77 0.00 9.23
C ARG A 189 -10.60 0.76 7.92
N ASP A 190 -11.68 1.30 7.37
CA ASP A 190 -11.60 2.10 6.14
C ASP A 190 -10.73 3.35 6.35
N LEU A 191 -10.76 3.97 7.54
CA LEU A 191 -9.88 5.07 7.91
C LEU A 191 -8.41 4.63 8.04
N MET A 192 -8.19 3.46 8.63
CA MET A 192 -6.85 2.87 8.76
C MET A 192 -6.24 2.62 7.38
N GLU A 193 -6.97 1.95 6.50
CA GLU A 193 -6.51 1.64 5.14
C GLU A 193 -6.26 2.91 4.29
N ALA A 194 -7.02 3.97 4.53
CA ALA A 194 -6.83 5.25 3.82
C ALA A 194 -5.66 6.09 4.35
N ALA A 195 -5.25 5.86 5.60
CA ALA A 195 -4.19 6.60 6.27
C ALA A 195 -2.82 5.89 6.17
N ASP A 196 -2.81 4.56 6.23
CA ASP A 196 -1.62 3.71 6.16
C ASP A 196 -1.10 3.59 4.72
N VAL A 197 -0.39 4.63 4.29
CA VAL A 197 0.09 4.80 2.90
C VAL A 197 1.17 3.77 2.58
N ASP A 198 2.01 3.42 3.55
CA ASP A 198 3.07 2.43 3.36
C ASP A 198 2.65 0.98 3.68
N ASN A 199 1.39 0.77 4.08
CA ASN A 199 0.81 -0.53 4.43
C ASN A 199 1.57 -1.23 5.57
N SER A 200 2.12 -0.46 6.52
CA SER A 200 2.79 -0.98 7.70
C SER A 200 1.83 -1.65 8.71
N GLY A 201 0.53 -1.42 8.56
CA GLY A 201 -0.50 -1.85 9.51
C GLY A 201 -0.64 -0.92 10.72
N THR A 202 0.06 0.20 10.70
CA THR A 202 0.07 1.25 11.72
C THR A 202 0.05 2.62 11.04
N ILE A 203 -0.46 3.65 11.71
CA ILE A 203 -0.44 5.02 11.17
C ILE A 203 0.69 5.77 11.87
N ASP A 204 1.77 6.08 11.15
CA ASP A 204 2.83 6.92 11.70
C ASP A 204 2.39 8.39 11.85
N TYR A 205 3.19 9.21 12.54
CA TYR A 205 2.86 10.62 12.74
C TYR A 205 2.57 11.36 11.43
N ILE A 206 3.34 11.12 10.37
CA ILE A 206 3.17 11.80 9.08
C ILE A 206 1.89 11.33 8.40
N GLU A 207 1.59 10.04 8.46
CA GLU A 207 0.37 9.43 7.93
C GLU A 207 -0.88 9.92 8.67
N PHE A 208 -0.80 10.13 9.98
CA PHE A 208 -1.89 10.68 10.78
C PHE A 208 -2.20 12.13 10.41
N ILE A 209 -1.16 12.96 10.25
CA ILE A 209 -1.31 14.34 9.76
C ILE A 209 -1.90 14.33 8.34
N ALA A 210 -1.37 13.49 7.46
CA ALA A 210 -1.89 13.34 6.10
C ALA A 210 -3.37 12.96 6.05
N ALA A 211 -3.78 12.00 6.88
CA ALA A 211 -5.15 11.50 6.95
C ALA A 211 -6.12 12.54 7.51
N THR A 212 -5.71 13.29 8.54
CA THR A 212 -6.51 14.35 9.15
C THR A 212 -6.69 15.55 8.21
N LEU A 213 -5.66 15.92 7.45
CA LEU A 213 -5.76 16.93 6.38
C LEU A 213 -6.65 16.48 5.21
N HIS A 214 -6.69 15.17 4.94
CA HIS A 214 -7.56 14.61 3.89
C HIS A 214 -9.06 14.79 4.20
N LEU A 215 -9.45 15.06 5.45
CA LEU A 215 -10.85 15.25 5.85
C LEU A 215 -11.42 16.62 5.41
N ASN A 216 -10.56 17.65 5.24
CA ASN A 216 -10.96 19.00 4.88
C ASN A 216 -10.74 19.29 3.39
N LYS A 217 -11.82 19.27 2.59
CA LYS A 217 -11.76 19.38 1.12
C LYS A 217 -11.23 20.73 0.58
N LEU A 218 -11.34 21.82 1.34
CA LEU A 218 -10.89 23.15 0.90
C LEU A 218 -9.38 23.32 1.12
N GLU A 219 -8.84 22.81 2.24
CA GLU A 219 -7.41 22.79 2.56
C GLU A 219 -6.62 21.84 1.64
N ARG A 220 -7.30 20.79 1.12
CA ARG A 220 -6.71 19.80 0.20
C ARG A 220 -6.04 20.41 -1.04
N GLU A 221 -6.63 21.42 -1.65
CA GLU A 221 -6.10 22.00 -2.88
C GLU A 221 -4.88 22.88 -2.59
N GLU A 222 -4.94 23.68 -1.53
CA GLU A 222 -3.83 24.54 -1.08
C GLU A 222 -2.60 23.72 -0.65
N HIS A 223 -2.79 22.62 0.08
CA HIS A 223 -1.69 21.74 0.47
C HIS A 223 -1.09 20.95 -0.69
N LEU A 224 -1.91 20.49 -1.64
CA LEU A 224 -1.40 19.84 -2.85
C LEU A 224 -0.61 20.83 -3.72
N VAL A 225 -1.06 22.09 -3.80
CA VAL A 225 -0.30 23.17 -4.47
C VAL A 225 1.00 23.46 -3.74
N ALA A 226 1.00 23.50 -2.40
CA ALA A 226 2.20 23.74 -1.60
C ALA A 226 3.23 22.62 -1.77
N ALA A 227 2.79 21.35 -1.74
CA ALA A 227 3.69 20.22 -2.01
C ALA A 227 4.18 20.20 -3.45
N PHE A 228 3.33 20.48 -4.42
CA PHE A 228 3.76 20.58 -5.82
C PHE A 228 4.83 21.67 -5.98
N SER A 229 4.58 22.87 -5.44
CA SER A 229 5.52 24.00 -5.47
C SER A 229 6.82 23.73 -4.70
N TYR A 230 6.81 22.81 -3.74
CA TYR A 230 8.03 22.39 -3.05
C TYR A 230 8.94 21.56 -3.97
N PHE A 231 8.36 20.70 -4.80
CA PHE A 231 9.10 19.89 -5.77
C PHE A 231 9.48 20.71 -7.01
N ASP A 232 8.56 21.48 -7.58
CA ASP A 232 8.79 22.41 -8.70
C ASP A 232 9.58 23.65 -8.24
N LYS A 233 10.90 23.52 -8.17
CA LYS A 233 11.81 24.56 -7.63
C LYS A 233 11.95 25.72 -8.59
N ASP A 234 11.87 25.46 -9.90
CA ASP A 234 12.02 26.48 -10.92
C ASP A 234 10.70 27.17 -11.30
N GLY A 235 9.56 26.66 -10.81
CA GLY A 235 8.23 27.21 -11.05
C GLY A 235 7.77 26.99 -12.48
N SER A 236 8.29 25.97 -13.16
CA SER A 236 7.95 25.64 -14.54
C SER A 236 6.55 25.06 -14.70
N GLY A 237 5.92 24.64 -13.59
CA GLY A 237 4.65 23.93 -13.59
C GLY A 237 4.79 22.42 -13.82
N TYR A 238 6.02 21.89 -13.81
CA TYR A 238 6.33 20.48 -14.00
C TYR A 238 7.40 20.05 -12.99
N ILE A 239 7.23 18.87 -12.39
CA ILE A 239 8.27 18.26 -11.56
C ILE A 239 9.17 17.42 -12.46
N THR A 240 10.45 17.77 -12.51
CA THR A 240 11.49 17.07 -13.28
C THR A 240 12.25 16.04 -12.45
N VAL A 241 12.99 15.13 -13.10
CA VAL A 241 13.84 14.13 -12.41
C VAL A 241 14.85 14.83 -11.51
N ASP A 242 15.46 15.91 -11.99
CA ASP A 242 16.49 16.66 -11.27
C ASP A 242 15.94 17.29 -9.99
N GLU A 243 14.73 17.83 -10.05
CA GLU A 243 14.02 18.41 -8.90
C GLU A 243 13.60 17.36 -7.89
N LEU A 244 13.11 16.22 -8.37
CA LEU A 244 12.80 15.07 -7.52
C LEU A 244 14.05 14.55 -6.81
N GLN A 245 15.18 14.50 -7.52
CA GLN A 245 16.47 14.09 -6.96
C GLN A 245 16.95 15.05 -5.89
N GLN A 246 16.78 16.34 -6.12
CA GLN A 246 17.13 17.37 -5.15
C GLN A 246 16.29 17.22 -3.87
N ALA A 247 14.98 17.03 -3.99
CA ALA A 247 14.09 16.78 -2.86
C ALA A 247 14.45 15.48 -2.10
N CYS A 248 14.82 14.41 -2.82
CA CYS A 248 15.27 13.18 -2.19
C CYS A 248 16.57 13.37 -1.38
N LYS A 249 17.53 14.13 -1.89
CA LYS A 249 18.78 14.46 -1.17
C LYS A 249 18.52 15.28 0.08
N GLU A 250 17.62 16.24 0.02
CA GLU A 250 17.26 17.11 1.16
C GLU A 250 16.66 16.31 2.33
N HIS A 251 16.00 15.18 2.04
CA HIS A 251 15.37 14.32 3.05
C HIS A 251 16.11 13.00 3.29
N ASN A 252 17.41 12.93 2.96
CA ASN A 252 18.27 11.76 3.16
C ASN A 252 17.74 10.44 2.54
N MET A 253 17.06 10.55 1.39
CA MET A 253 16.57 9.39 0.65
C MET A 253 17.61 8.91 -0.36
N PRO A 254 17.73 7.59 -0.62
CA PRO A 254 18.63 7.08 -1.65
C PRO A 254 18.17 7.53 -3.04
N ASP A 255 19.07 8.07 -3.86
CA ASP A 255 18.88 8.58 -5.24
C ASP A 255 18.33 7.56 -6.26
N ALA A 256 18.01 6.33 -5.85
CA ALA A 256 17.72 5.26 -6.78
C ALA A 256 16.25 5.27 -7.21
N PHE A 257 16.02 5.26 -8.53
CA PHE A 257 14.75 4.99 -9.22
C PHE A 257 13.78 6.17 -9.39
N LEU A 258 14.30 7.40 -9.53
CA LEU A 258 13.49 8.60 -9.77
C LEU A 258 12.89 8.65 -11.18
N ASP A 259 13.63 8.16 -12.18
CA ASP A 259 13.14 8.01 -13.55
C ASP A 259 11.89 7.12 -13.60
N ASP A 260 11.87 6.05 -12.79
CA ASP A 260 10.76 5.11 -12.71
C ASP A 260 9.51 5.72 -12.05
N VAL A 261 9.70 6.69 -11.15
CA VAL A 261 8.59 7.43 -10.51
C VAL A 261 7.93 8.37 -11.50
N ILE A 262 8.72 9.04 -12.34
CA ILE A 262 8.19 9.88 -13.42
C ILE A 262 7.40 9.01 -14.38
N ILE A 263 7.97 7.92 -14.90
CA ILE A 263 7.31 7.04 -15.87
C ILE A 263 5.93 6.54 -15.41
N GLU A 264 5.71 6.38 -14.10
CA GLU A 264 4.43 5.90 -13.56
C GLU A 264 3.41 7.01 -13.30
N ALA A 265 3.87 8.22 -12.95
CA ALA A 265 3.02 9.37 -12.71
C ALA A 265 2.64 10.09 -14.02
N ASP A 266 3.58 10.10 -14.97
CA ASP A 266 3.52 10.67 -16.31
C ASP A 266 2.52 9.91 -17.19
N GLN A 267 1.34 10.49 -17.36
CA GLN A 267 0.23 9.94 -18.13
C GLN A 267 0.30 10.34 -19.59
N ASP A 268 0.90 11.48 -19.91
CA ASP A 268 1.02 11.99 -21.27
C ASP A 268 2.37 11.65 -21.96
N ASN A 269 3.28 11.03 -21.20
CA ASN A 269 4.62 10.57 -21.59
C ASN A 269 5.55 11.71 -22.01
N ASP A 270 5.45 12.88 -21.37
CA ASP A 270 6.32 14.02 -21.64
C ASP A 270 7.67 13.98 -20.88
N GLY A 271 7.84 12.98 -20.01
CA GLY A 271 9.02 12.76 -19.19
C GLY A 271 9.09 13.65 -17.95
N ARG A 272 7.97 14.23 -17.52
CA ARG A 272 7.83 15.10 -16.34
C ARG A 272 6.51 14.78 -15.63
N ILE A 273 6.26 15.43 -14.49
CA ILE A 273 4.99 15.28 -13.77
C ILE A 273 4.31 16.65 -13.69
N ASP A 274 3.19 16.81 -14.38
CA ASP A 274 2.37 18.01 -14.25
C ASP A 274 1.52 18.01 -12.96
N TYR A 275 0.88 19.14 -12.63
CA TYR A 275 0.05 19.24 -11.43
C TYR A 275 -1.13 18.23 -11.42
N GLY A 276 -1.77 18.01 -12.57
CA GLY A 276 -2.86 17.05 -12.70
C GLY A 276 -2.42 15.61 -12.48
N GLU A 277 -1.23 15.26 -12.97
CA GLU A 277 -0.57 13.97 -12.78
C GLU A 277 -0.11 13.78 -11.34
N PHE A 278 0.45 14.81 -10.71
CA PHE A 278 0.79 14.80 -9.29
C PHE A 278 -0.44 14.60 -8.41
N VAL A 279 -1.55 15.30 -8.69
CA VAL A 279 -2.83 15.10 -7.99
C VAL A 279 -3.39 13.71 -8.28
N ALA A 280 -3.32 13.23 -9.51
CA ALA A 280 -3.75 11.89 -9.87
C ALA A 280 -2.92 10.84 -9.13
N MET A 281 -1.61 11.00 -9.01
CA MET A 281 -0.73 10.13 -8.25
C MET A 281 -1.11 10.12 -6.76
N MET A 282 -1.31 11.29 -6.15
CA MET A 282 -1.72 11.44 -4.75
C MET A 282 -3.12 10.88 -4.48
N THR A 283 -3.96 10.75 -5.51
CA THR A 283 -5.34 10.25 -5.38
C THR A 283 -5.55 8.81 -5.89
N LYS A 284 -4.71 8.28 -6.80
CA LYS A 284 -4.84 6.94 -7.41
C LYS A 284 -4.43 5.79 -6.48
N GLY A 285 -3.90 6.07 -5.29
CA GLY A 285 -3.84 5.10 -4.18
C GLY A 285 -5.07 5.11 -3.25
N ASN A 286 -5.91 6.15 -3.36
CA ASN A 286 -7.05 6.44 -2.48
C ASN A 286 -8.42 6.37 -3.21
N MET A 287 -8.45 5.82 -4.43
CA MET A 287 -9.64 5.79 -5.29
C MET A 287 -10.31 4.42 -5.29
N GLY A 288 -10.75 3.99 -4.11
CA GLY A 288 -11.64 2.83 -3.98
C GLY A 288 -12.33 2.85 -2.63
N VAL A 289 -13.52 3.45 -2.54
CA VAL A 289 -14.45 3.39 -1.40
C VAL A 289 -14.21 4.42 -0.27
N GLY A 290 -14.59 5.67 -0.52
CA GLY A 290 -14.83 6.66 0.55
C GLY A 290 -15.70 7.85 0.14
N ARG A 291 -15.94 8.03 -1.16
CA ARG A 291 -16.58 9.24 -1.71
C ARG A 291 -18.07 9.44 -1.40
N ARG A 292 -18.76 8.54 -0.68
CA ARG A 292 -20.23 8.68 -0.46
C ARG A 292 -20.72 8.79 0.99
N THR A 293 -19.90 8.53 2.00
CA THR A 293 -20.36 8.57 3.41
C THR A 293 -19.87 9.80 4.20
N MET A 294 -18.75 10.40 3.79
CA MET A 294 -18.14 11.60 4.39
C MET A 294 -18.86 12.91 4.08
N ARG A 295 -20.19 12.93 4.06
CA ARG A 295 -20.96 14.17 3.88
C ARG A 295 -21.88 14.49 5.06
N ASN A 296 -22.08 13.56 5.99
CA ASN A 296 -23.12 13.70 7.02
C ASN A 296 -22.69 13.45 8.48
N SER A 297 -21.44 13.11 8.78
CA SER A 297 -21.08 12.60 10.12
C SER A 297 -20.01 13.37 10.92
N LEU A 298 -19.46 14.47 10.39
CA LEU A 298 -18.46 15.27 11.12
C LEU A 298 -18.89 16.74 11.17
N ASN A 299 -19.92 17.03 11.97
CA ASN A 299 -20.07 18.35 12.59
C ASN A 299 -19.34 18.29 13.93
N ILE A 300 -18.00 18.40 13.90
CA ILE A 300 -17.23 18.69 15.12
C ILE A 300 -17.27 20.20 15.27
N SER A 301 -18.21 20.69 16.07
CA SER A 301 -18.18 22.07 16.54
C SER A 301 -17.03 22.20 17.54
N MET A 302 -15.94 22.85 17.13
CA MET A 302 -15.04 23.48 18.08
C MET A 302 -15.74 24.74 18.58
N THR A 303 -16.32 24.67 19.78
CA THR A 303 -16.74 25.85 20.54
C THR A 303 -16.10 25.76 21.92
N GLU A 304 -15.21 26.73 22.15
CA GLU A 304 -14.65 27.29 23.40
C GLU A 304 -14.71 26.48 24.70
#